data_AF-A0A3C1D1I6-F1
#
_entry.id   AF-A0A3C1D1I6-F1
#
_cell.length_a   1.000
_cell.length_b   1.000
_cell.length_c   1.000
_cell.angle_alpha   90.00
_cell.angle_beta   90.00
_cell.angle_gamma   90.00
#
_symmetry.space_group_name_H-M   'P 1'
#
loop_
_entity.id
_entity.type
_entity.pdbx_description
1 polymer ?
#
loop_
_entity_poly.entity_id
_entity_poly.type
_entity_poly.pdbx_seq_one_letter_code
_entity_poly.pdbx_strand_id
1 'polypeptide(L)' 'LAFARMRAIETGRAVVNVSTVGTSQVITPDGTTVDSIGVDTAGASISTVPLRTGLTPAVILGPWLTALIVLAAAGAL' A
#
# COMPACT_ATOMS: atom_id res chain seq x y z
N LEU A 1 -1.20 4.57 8.60
CA LEU A 1 -0.17 4.84 7.56
C LEU A 1 0.64 3.60 7.18
N ALA A 2 1.12 2.78 8.12
CA ALA A 2 1.88 1.56 7.80
C ALA A 2 1.16 0.63 6.81
N PHE A 3 -0.16 0.43 6.98
CA PHE A 3 -0.96 -0.35 6.04
C PHE A 3 -1.00 0.24 4.62
N ALA A 4 -1.23 1.56 4.50
CA ALA A 4 -1.22 2.24 3.21
C ALA A 4 0.15 2.12 2.51
N ARG A 5 1.24 2.24 3.26
CA ARG A 5 2.61 2.02 2.77
C ARG A 5 2.82 0.60 2.27
N MET A 6 2.38 -0.40 3.04
CA MET A 6 2.46 -1.80 2.63
C MET A 6 1.66 -2.05 1.35
N ARG A 7 0.46 -1.48 1.20
CA ARG A 7 -0.34 -1.60 -0.03
C ARG A 7 0.35 -0.95 -1.23
N ALA A 8 1.04 0.19 -1.03
CA ALA A 8 1.81 0.84 -2.08
C ALA A 8 2.93 -0.07 -2.61
N ILE A 9 3.70 -0.67 -1.69
CA ILE A 9 4.78 -1.61 -1.99
C ILE A 9 4.23 -2.88 -2.65
N GLU A 10 3.22 -3.49 -2.04
CA GLU A 10 2.65 -4.77 -2.49
C GLU A 10 2.05 -4.67 -3.88
N THR A 11 1.28 -3.61 -4.15
CA THR A 11 0.66 -3.40 -5.47
C THR A 11 1.60 -2.74 -6.46
N GLY A 12 2.74 -2.22 -6.01
CA GLY A 12 3.68 -1.45 -6.81
C GLY A 12 3.06 -0.18 -7.38
N ARG A 13 2.12 0.44 -6.65
CA ARG A 13 1.38 1.64 -7.07
C ARG A 13 1.54 2.76 -6.05
N ALA A 14 1.47 3.99 -6.53
CA ALA A 14 1.38 5.14 -5.63
C ALA A 14 0.03 5.12 -4.89
N VAL A 15 0.05 5.46 -3.61
CA VAL A 15 -1.13 5.52 -2.74
C VAL A 15 -1.24 6.93 -2.17
N VAL A 16 -2.41 7.55 -2.38
CA VAL A 16 -2.77 8.83 -1.78
C VAL A 16 -3.77 8.54 -0.67
N ASN A 17 -3.34 8.70 0.58
CA ASN A 17 -4.20 8.53 1.75
C ASN A 17 -4.67 9.91 2.21
N VAL A 18 -5.97 10.18 2.12
CA VAL A 18 -6.57 11.45 2.57
C VAL A 18 -7.41 11.20 3.80
N SER A 19 -7.22 12.01 4.84
CA SER A 19 -8.00 11.95 6.06
C SER A 19 -8.34 13.36 6.55
N THR A 20 -9.55 13.51 7.10
CA THR A 20 -10.04 14.78 7.66
C THR A 20 -9.53 15.04 9.08
N VAL A 21 -9.29 13.97 9.85
CA VAL A 21 -8.82 14.03 11.24
C VAL A 21 -7.47 13.34 11.43
N GLY A 22 -7.11 12.43 10.52
CA GLY A 22 -5.83 11.73 10.53
C GLY A 22 -4.80 12.38 9.62
N THR A 23 -3.63 11.75 9.53
CA THR A 23 -2.56 12.19 8.64
C THR A 23 -2.92 11.94 7.18
N SER A 24 -2.80 12.96 6.34
CA SER A 24 -2.91 12.84 4.88
C SER A 24 -1.52 12.71 4.27
N GLN A 25 -1.29 11.71 3.41
CA GLN A 25 0.05 11.42 2.87
C GLN A 25 0.00 10.87 1.45
N VAL A 26 1.06 11.16 0.69
CA VAL A 26 1.33 10.55 -0.62
C VAL A 26 2.51 9.60 -0.49
N ILE A 27 2.28 8.34 -0.86
CA ILE A 27 3.25 7.25 -0.75
C ILE A 27 3.51 6.70 -2.16
N THR A 28 4.77 6.57 -2.54
CA THR A 28 5.20 6.05 -3.84
C THR A 28 5.21 4.51 -3.86
N PRO A 29 5.35 3.89 -5.05
CA PRO A 29 5.41 2.42 -5.20
C PRO A 29 6.54 1.72 -4.42
N ASP A 30 7.62 2.42 -4.09
CA ASP A 30 8.72 1.86 -3.27
C ASP A 30 8.49 2.04 -1.76
N GLY A 31 7.36 2.66 -1.40
CA GLY A 31 6.97 2.93 -0.03
C GLY A 31 7.56 4.21 0.55
N THR A 32 8.26 5.05 -0.22
CA THR A 32 8.71 6.36 0.24
C THR A 32 7.54 7.34 0.38
N THR A 33 7.58 8.18 1.41
CA THR A 33 6.58 9.25 1.60
C THR A 33 7.11 10.52 0.95
N VAL A 34 6.41 11.02 -0.05
CA VAL A 34 6.83 12.22 -0.80
C VAL A 34 6.12 13.48 -0.32
N ASP A 35 4.98 13.32 0.34
CA ASP A 35 4.23 14.44 0.91
C ASP A 35 3.39 13.99 2.12
N SER A 36 3.21 14.89 3.09
CA SER A 36 2.50 14.62 4.34
C SER A 36 1.95 15.87 5.00
N ILE A 37 0.68 15.81 5.41
CA ILE A 37 0.01 16.78 6.27
C ILE A 37 -0.33 16.09 7.60
N GLY A 38 0.04 16.75 8.71
CA GLY A 38 -0.16 16.26 10.08
C GLY A 38 -1.62 16.08 10.48
N VAL A 39 -1.81 15.40 11.61
CA VAL A 39 -3.12 15.23 12.27
C VAL A 39 -3.67 16.59 12.68
N ASP A 40 -5.00 16.76 12.61
CA ASP A 40 -5.72 17.99 13.00
C ASP A 40 -5.15 19.28 12.38
N THR A 41 -4.50 19.15 11.23
CA THR A 41 -3.86 20.25 10.52
C THR A 41 -4.63 20.56 9.26
N ALA A 42 -5.22 21.75 9.18
CA ALA A 42 -5.81 22.24 7.94
C ALA A 42 -4.70 22.50 6.91
N GLY A 43 -4.79 21.84 5.76
CA GLY A 43 -3.80 21.98 4.70
C GLY A 43 -4.30 21.43 3.38
N ALA A 44 -3.59 21.77 2.31
CA ALA A 44 -3.79 21.23 0.98
C ALA A 44 -2.43 20.94 0.36
N SER A 45 -2.38 19.93 -0.51
CA SER A 45 -1.15 19.56 -1.21
C SER A 45 -1.44 19.18 -2.65
N ILE A 46 -0.49 19.52 -3.51
CA ILE A 46 -0.45 19.15 -4.92
C ILE A 46 0.80 18.29 -5.11
N SER A 47 0.59 17.04 -5.48
CA SER A 47 1.68 16.06 -5.66
C SER A 47 1.51 15.32 -6.97
N THR A 48 2.60 15.15 -7.71
CA THR A 48 2.64 14.32 -8.93
C THR A 48 2.96 12.88 -8.54
N VAL A 49 2.14 11.93 -8.99
CA VAL A 49 2.32 10.50 -8.72
C VAL A 49 2.60 9.71 -9.99
N PRO A 50 3.50 8.71 -9.93
CA PRO A 50 3.77 7.86 -11.09
C PRO A 50 2.58 6.93 -11.37
N LEU A 51 2.19 6.83 -12.63
CA LEU A 51 1.25 5.81 -13.10
C LEU A 51 2.01 4.53 -13.43
N ARG A 52 1.48 3.40 -12.97
CA ARG A 52 2.06 2.08 -13.24
C ARG A 52 1.02 1.12 -13.82
N THR A 53 1.44 0.35 -14.81
CA THR A 53 0.67 -0.74 -15.43
C THR A 53 1.27 -2.09 -15.04
N GLY A 54 0.48 -3.15 -15.21
CA GLY A 54 0.87 -4.51 -14.82
C GLY A 54 0.56 -4.85 -13.37
N LEU A 55 0.90 -6.09 -13.00
CA LEU A 55 0.70 -6.69 -11.69
C LEU A 55 2.05 -7.08 -11.10
N THR A 56 2.22 -6.90 -9.79
CA THR A 56 3.42 -7.33 -9.09
C THR A 56 3.38 -8.84 -8.82
N PRO A 57 4.54 -9.50 -8.60
CA PRO A 57 4.57 -10.88 -8.16
C PRO A 57 3.80 -11.09 -6.85
N ALA A 58 3.81 -10.11 -5.94
CA ALA A 58 3.06 -10.18 -4.69
C ALA A 58 1.54 -10.27 -4.93
N VAL A 59 0.99 -9.49 -5.87
CA VAL A 59 -0.43 -9.55 -6.24
C VAL A 59 -0.78 -10.85 -6.95
N ILE A 60 0.11 -11.35 -7.83
CA ILE A 60 -0.13 -12.59 -8.59
C ILE A 60 -0.03 -13.82 -7.68
N LEU A 61 1.04 -13.94 -6.89
CA LEU A 61 1.39 -15.13 -6.11
C LEU A 61 0.74 -15.15 -4.72
N GLY A 62 0.42 -13.99 -4.14
CA GLY A 62 -0.09 -13.87 -2.77
C GLY A 62 -1.25 -14.80 -2.44
N PRO A 63 -2.34 -14.84 -3.25
CA PRO A 63 -3.46 -15.73 -3.02
C PRO A 63 -3.07 -17.22 -3.06
N TRP A 64 -2.22 -17.61 -4.03
CA TRP A 64 -1.78 -19.00 -4.18
C TRP A 64 -0.91 -19.45 -3.01
N LEU A 65 0.06 -18.63 -2.61
CA LEU A 65 0.92 -18.93 -1.46
C LEU A 65 0.09 -19.06 -0.19
N THR A 66 -0.89 -18.17 0.02
CA THR A 66 -1.79 -18.23 1.16
C THR A 66 -2.56 -19.55 1.19
N ALA A 67 -3.16 -19.95 0.05
CA ALA A 67 -3.89 -21.20 -0.05
C ALA A 67 -3.00 -22.43 0.16
N LEU A 68 -1.82 -22.46 -0.47
CA LEU A 68 -0.88 -23.58 -0.36
C LEU A 68 -0.38 -23.77 1.08
N ILE A 69 -0.07 -22.68 1.79
CA ILE A 69 0.36 -22.75 3.19
C ILE A 69 -0.75 -23.33 4.06
N VAL A 70 -1.99 -22.86 3.88
CA VAL A 70 -3.15 -23.36 4.65
C VAL A 70 -3.40 -24.84 4.36
N LEU A 71 -3.36 -25.26 3.10
CA LEU A 71 -3.56 -26.66 2.71
C LEU A 71 -2.44 -27.57 3.23
N ALA A 72 -1.18 -27.14 3.16
CA ALA A 72 -0.05 -27.90 3.68
C ALA A 72 -0.14 -28.08 5.20
N ALA A 73 -0.55 -27.05 5.93
CA ALA A 73 -0.77 -27.14 7.37
C ALA A 73 -1.93 -28.10 7.72
N ALA A 74 -3.03 -28.04 6.97
CA ALA A 74 -4.16 -28.94 7.17
C ALA A 74 -3.81 -30.41 6.88
N GLY A 75 -2.97 -30.68 5.87
CA GLY A 75 -2.51 -32.04 5.55
C GLY A 75 -1.46 -32.60 6.53
N ALA A 76 -0.93 -31.77 7.43
CA ALA A 76 0.02 -32.18 8.46
C ALA A 76 -0.63 -32.53 9.82
N LEU A 77 -1.95 -32.31 9.95
CA LEU A 77 -2.79 -32.73 11.09
C LEU A 77 -3.26 -34.18 10.90
#